data_AF-A0A969ZW64-F1
#
_entry.id   AF-A0A969ZW64-F1
#
_cell.length_a   1.000
_cell.length_b   1.000
_cell.length_c   1.000
_cell.angle_alpha   90.00
_cell.angle_beta   90.00
_cell.angle_gamma   90.00
#
_symmetry.space_group_name_H-M   'P 1'
#
loop_
_entity.id
_entity.type
_entity.pdbx_description
1 polymer ?
#
loop_
_entity_poly.entity_id
_entity_poly.type
_entity_poly.pdbx_seq_one_letter_code
_entity_poly.pdbx_strand_id
1 'polypeptide(L)'
;REGYEEGYTNGFSEGAEEAKKAAEEGLREIENLIEGIRKERMEAIERQEKDLVAIAFEIAKKIMRQQILIDENAIPKMLEQVIMENESGLRIYLPEYSKTLDLAIDKSIAQRIRNLSENVKVVVTENDDFLMAETENGMVDMSMSVQLSQLQEAVEEAFLETKLND
;
A
#
# COMPACT_ATOMS: atom_id res chain seq x y z
N ARG A 1 -19.12 -64.65 42.52
CA ARG A 1 -17.80 -64.10 42.90
C ARG A 1 -17.02 -63.72 41.64
N GLU A 2 -16.96 -64.62 40.65
CA GLU A 2 -16.38 -64.35 39.32
C GLU A 2 -16.98 -63.13 38.62
N GLY A 3 -18.32 -63.01 38.51
CA GLY A 3 -18.94 -61.84 37.86
C GLY A 3 -18.70 -60.49 38.54
N TYR A 4 -18.30 -60.47 39.82
CA TYR A 4 -17.91 -59.23 40.52
C TYR A 4 -16.47 -58.83 40.17
N GLU A 5 -15.55 -59.79 40.13
CA GLU A 5 -14.15 -59.55 39.76
C GLU A 5 -14.02 -59.19 38.26
N GLU A 6 -14.80 -59.86 37.41
CA GLU A 6 -14.89 -59.56 35.98
C GLU A 6 -15.47 -58.16 35.73
N GLY A 7 -16.59 -57.80 36.38
CA GLY A 7 -17.18 -56.47 36.28
C GLY A 7 -16.26 -55.35 36.80
N TYR A 8 -15.52 -55.61 37.89
CA TYR A 8 -14.54 -54.66 38.42
C TYR A 8 -13.37 -54.44 37.45
N THR A 9 -12.83 -55.51 36.87
CA THR A 9 -11.70 -55.43 35.94
C THR A 9 -12.09 -54.75 34.63
N ASN A 10 -13.27 -55.09 34.09
CA ASN A 10 -13.80 -54.47 32.88
C ASN A 10 -14.09 -52.97 33.10
N GLY A 11 -14.77 -52.61 34.19
CA GLY A 11 -15.06 -51.21 34.48
C GLY A 11 -13.81 -50.36 34.74
N PHE A 12 -12.77 -50.94 35.36
CA PHE A 12 -11.47 -50.27 35.52
C PHE A 12 -10.78 -50.03 34.17
N SER A 13 -10.78 -51.03 33.29
CA SER A 13 -10.17 -50.91 31.96
C SER A 13 -10.93 -49.94 31.06
N GLU A 14 -12.26 -49.97 31.07
CA GLU A 14 -13.11 -49.05 30.31
C GLU A 14 -12.91 -47.61 30.77
N GLY A 15 -12.93 -47.36 32.09
CA GLY A 15 -12.70 -46.02 32.64
C GLY A 15 -11.30 -45.48 32.34
N ALA A 16 -10.27 -46.34 32.31
CA ALA A 16 -8.91 -45.95 31.94
C ALA A 16 -8.82 -45.57 30.44
N GLU A 17 -9.46 -46.32 29.57
CA GLU A 17 -9.48 -46.04 28.12
C GLU A 17 -10.29 -44.79 27.80
N GLU A 18 -11.44 -44.58 28.45
CA GLU A 18 -12.24 -43.37 28.32
C GLU A 18 -11.47 -42.13 28.80
N ALA A 19 -10.79 -42.20 29.95
CA ALA A 19 -9.97 -41.10 30.46
C ALA A 19 -8.81 -40.77 29.53
N LYS A 20 -8.16 -41.80 28.96
CA LYS A 20 -7.08 -41.63 27.98
C LYS A 20 -7.60 -40.96 26.71
N LYS A 21 -8.72 -41.42 26.16
CA LYS A 21 -9.34 -40.85 24.97
C LYS A 21 -9.73 -39.38 25.18
N ALA A 22 -10.34 -39.06 26.31
CA ALA A 22 -10.69 -37.69 26.67
C ALA A 22 -9.44 -36.79 26.79
N ALA A 23 -8.35 -37.31 27.35
CA ALA A 23 -7.09 -36.57 27.43
C ALA A 23 -6.46 -36.34 26.04
N GLU A 24 -6.49 -37.33 25.15
CA GLU A 24 -6.03 -37.20 23.76
C GLU A 24 -6.88 -36.20 22.96
N GLU A 25 -8.20 -36.22 23.12
CA GLU A 25 -9.12 -35.25 22.51
C GLU A 25 -8.83 -33.82 23.02
N GLY A 26 -8.69 -33.65 24.34
CA GLY A 26 -8.31 -32.36 24.93
C GLY A 26 -6.94 -31.85 24.45
N LEU A 27 -5.96 -32.74 24.27
CA LEU A 27 -4.65 -32.35 23.72
C LEU A 27 -4.77 -31.84 22.29
N ARG A 28 -5.55 -32.52 21.43
CA ARG A 28 -5.80 -32.07 20.04
C ARG A 28 -6.52 -30.73 20.00
N GLU A 29 -7.49 -30.50 20.89
CA GLU A 29 -8.17 -29.20 20.98
C GLU A 29 -7.18 -28.08 21.33
N ILE A 30 -6.27 -28.33 22.27
CA ILE A 30 -5.22 -27.38 22.63
C ILE A 30 -4.27 -27.12 21.45
N GLU A 31 -3.85 -28.16 20.72
CA GLU A 31 -3.01 -28.03 19.52
C GLU A 31 -3.69 -27.16 18.46
N ASN A 32 -4.96 -27.44 18.15
CA ASN A 32 -5.75 -26.65 17.20
C ASN A 32 -5.89 -25.19 17.64
N LEU A 33 -6.09 -24.95 18.95
CA LEU A 33 -6.19 -23.60 19.49
C LEU A 33 -4.86 -22.85 19.37
N ILE A 34 -3.73 -23.51 19.62
CA ILE A 34 -2.40 -22.92 19.45
C ILE A 34 -2.15 -22.55 17.99
N GLU A 35 -2.51 -23.43 17.04
CA GLU A 35 -2.42 -23.13 15.61
C GLU A 35 -3.29 -21.94 15.21
N GLY A 36 -4.53 -21.90 15.71
CA GLY A 36 -5.44 -20.78 15.50
C GLY A 36 -4.86 -19.45 16.00
N ILE A 37 -4.29 -19.44 17.21
CA ILE A 37 -3.64 -18.25 17.78
C ILE A 37 -2.44 -17.81 16.92
N ARG A 38 -1.62 -18.76 16.46
CA ARG A 38 -0.45 -18.44 15.61
C ARG A 38 -0.86 -17.80 14.30
N LYS A 39 -1.90 -18.35 13.65
CA LYS A 39 -2.45 -17.80 12.41
C LYS A 39 -3.01 -16.40 12.61
N GLU A 40 -3.87 -16.19 13.61
CA GLU A 40 -4.43 -14.87 13.89
C GLU A 40 -3.33 -13.84 14.20
N ARG A 41 -2.29 -14.24 14.94
CA ARG A 41 -1.15 -13.36 15.21
C ARG A 41 -0.43 -12.94 13.93
N MET A 42 -0.19 -13.88 13.00
CA MET A 42 0.46 -13.59 11.73
C MET A 42 -0.37 -12.63 10.88
N GLU A 43 -1.67 -12.91 10.74
CA GLU A 43 -2.59 -12.05 9.99
C GLU A 43 -2.72 -10.66 10.65
N ALA A 44 -2.70 -10.57 11.98
CA ALA A 44 -2.73 -9.29 12.69
C ALA A 44 -1.47 -8.45 12.42
N ILE A 45 -0.29 -9.08 12.35
CA ILE A 45 0.96 -8.40 12.00
C ILE A 45 0.89 -7.87 10.57
N GLU A 46 0.47 -8.70 9.61
CA GLU A 46 0.35 -8.27 8.20
C GLU A 46 -0.63 -7.12 8.02
N ARG A 47 -1.76 -7.12 8.74
CA ARG A 47 -2.71 -6.01 8.73
C ARG A 47 -2.08 -4.74 9.30
N GLN A 48 -1.39 -4.84 10.43
CA GLN A 48 -0.73 -3.69 11.06
C GLN A 48 0.37 -3.09 10.17
N GLU A 49 1.16 -3.92 9.48
CA GLU A 49 2.17 -3.45 8.52
C GLU A 49 1.53 -2.66 7.38
N LYS A 50 0.44 -3.17 6.79
CA LYS A 50 -0.31 -2.48 5.73
C LYS A 50 -0.89 -1.15 6.22
N ASP A 51 -1.46 -1.11 7.42
CA ASP A 51 -2.00 0.10 8.02
C ASP A 51 -0.90 1.16 8.25
N LEU A 52 0.29 0.74 8.71
CA LEU A 52 1.42 1.64 8.91
C LEU A 52 1.91 2.25 7.59
N VAL A 53 2.01 1.45 6.53
CA VAL A 53 2.35 1.94 5.19
C VAL A 53 1.30 2.96 4.72
N ALA A 54 0.01 2.63 4.84
CA ALA A 54 -1.06 3.56 4.45
C ALA A 54 -0.97 4.90 5.21
N ILE A 55 -0.72 4.86 6.53
CA ILE A 55 -0.52 6.07 7.34
C ILE A 55 0.70 6.87 6.86
N ALA A 56 1.81 6.22 6.54
CA ALA A 56 3.01 6.88 6.03
C ALA A 56 2.72 7.62 4.71
N PHE A 57 1.97 7.00 3.80
CA PHE A 57 1.55 7.65 2.55
C PHE A 57 0.58 8.81 2.75
N GLU A 58 -0.33 8.72 3.73
CA GLU A 58 -1.18 9.86 4.11
C GLU A 58 -0.35 11.05 4.64
N ILE A 59 0.69 10.77 5.43
CA ILE A 59 1.62 11.80 5.89
C ILE A 59 2.41 12.39 4.72
N ALA A 60 2.91 11.55 3.80
CA ALA A 60 3.62 11.99 2.61
C ALA A 60 2.75 12.93 1.75
N LYS A 61 1.49 12.56 1.50
CA LYS A 61 0.52 13.42 0.79
C LYS A 61 0.33 14.77 1.47
N LYS A 62 0.23 14.81 2.79
CA LYS A 62 0.12 16.07 3.55
C LYS A 62 1.38 16.93 3.41
N ILE A 63 2.56 16.33 3.50
CA ILE A 63 3.84 17.02 3.32
C ILE A 63 3.94 17.58 1.90
N MET A 64 3.62 16.78 0.87
CA MET A 64 3.65 17.22 -0.53
C MET A 64 2.70 18.39 -0.77
N ARG A 65 1.46 18.30 -0.26
CA ARG A 65 0.50 19.40 -0.33
C ARG A 65 1.07 20.68 0.30
N GLN A 66 1.62 20.57 1.51
CA GLN A 66 2.23 21.71 2.20
C GLN A 66 3.42 22.27 1.43
N GLN A 67 4.24 21.41 0.82
CA GLN A 67 5.40 21.83 0.04
C GLN A 67 4.98 22.61 -1.20
N ILE A 68 3.92 22.19 -1.91
CA ILE A 68 3.41 22.91 -3.08
C ILE A 68 2.79 24.26 -2.67
N LEU A 69 2.15 24.34 -1.50
CA LEU A 69 1.62 25.60 -0.96
C LEU A 69 2.72 26.61 -0.56
N ILE A 70 3.91 26.11 -0.18
CA ILE A 70 5.05 26.96 0.23
C ILE A 70 5.96 27.30 -0.95
N ASP A 71 6.22 26.35 -1.84
CA ASP A 71 7.04 26.51 -3.04
C ASP A 71 6.18 26.36 -4.30
N GLU A 72 5.80 27.49 -4.89
CA GLU A 72 5.07 27.55 -6.16
C GLU A 72 5.84 26.92 -7.35
N ASN A 73 7.14 26.63 -7.19
CA ASN A 73 7.93 25.93 -8.20
C ASN A 73 8.02 24.42 -7.96
N ALA A 74 7.35 23.87 -6.95
CA ALA A 74 7.38 22.43 -6.67
C ALA A 74 6.89 21.59 -7.87
N ILE A 75 5.74 21.94 -8.47
CA ILE A 75 5.22 21.26 -9.66
C ILE A 75 6.13 21.53 -10.89
N PRO A 76 6.51 22.78 -11.22
CA PRO A 76 7.47 23.05 -12.30
C PRO A 76 8.77 22.22 -12.20
N LYS A 77 9.39 22.14 -11.02
CA LYS A 77 10.60 21.34 -10.79
C LYS A 77 10.35 19.85 -11.00
N MET A 78 9.19 19.34 -10.59
CA MET A 78 8.82 17.94 -10.82
C MET A 78 8.72 17.63 -12.32
N LEU A 79 8.32 18.60 -13.14
CA LEU A 79 8.21 18.45 -14.60
C LEU A 79 9.50 18.77 -15.35
N GLU A 80 10.49 19.36 -14.69
CA GLU A 80 11.73 19.84 -15.30
C GLU A 80 12.46 18.73 -16.05
N GLN A 81 12.58 17.54 -15.44
CA GLN A 81 13.23 16.39 -16.07
C GLN A 81 12.53 15.98 -17.37
N VAL A 82 11.21 15.86 -17.37
CA VAL A 82 10.44 15.46 -18.56
C VAL A 82 10.51 16.53 -19.66
N ILE A 83 10.55 17.80 -19.27
CA ILE A 83 10.74 18.91 -20.20
C ILE A 83 12.14 18.89 -20.83
N MET A 84 13.17 18.64 -20.04
CA MET A 84 14.55 18.56 -20.53
C MET A 84 14.80 17.36 -21.46
N GLU A 85 14.15 16.23 -21.19
CA GLU A 85 14.26 15.02 -22.02
C GLU A 85 13.50 15.15 -23.36
N ASN A 86 12.60 16.13 -23.50
CA ASN A 86 11.72 16.31 -24.65
C ASN A 86 11.78 17.74 -25.21
N GLU A 87 12.92 18.11 -25.80
CA GLU A 87 13.20 19.47 -26.29
C GLU A 87 12.31 19.91 -27.48
N SER A 88 11.71 18.98 -28.23
CA SER A 88 10.82 19.27 -29.36
C SER A 88 9.36 18.88 -29.07
N GLY A 89 8.47 19.87 -29.05
CA GLY A 89 7.02 19.65 -29.20
C GLY A 89 6.29 19.05 -27.99
N LEU A 90 6.67 19.39 -26.76
CA LEU A 90 6.01 18.90 -25.54
C LEU A 90 4.68 19.62 -25.26
N ARG A 91 3.59 18.86 -25.07
CA ARG A 91 2.31 19.39 -24.57
C ARG A 91 1.98 18.79 -23.21
N ILE A 92 1.80 19.65 -22.21
CA ILE A 92 1.45 19.25 -20.85
C ILE A 92 -0.02 19.56 -20.61
N TYR A 93 -0.80 18.54 -20.25
CA TYR A 93 -2.15 18.70 -19.73
C TYR A 93 -2.04 18.83 -18.21
N LEU A 94 -2.45 19.98 -17.67
CA LEU A 94 -2.33 20.31 -16.25
C LEU A 94 -3.74 20.46 -15.65
N PRO A 95 -4.09 19.71 -14.60
CA PRO A 95 -5.42 19.81 -14.02
C PRO A 95 -5.55 21.09 -13.19
N GLU A 96 -6.76 21.65 -13.11
CA GLU A 96 -7.06 22.77 -12.19
C GLU A 96 -7.12 22.33 -10.72
N TYR A 97 -7.29 21.03 -10.49
CA TYR A 97 -7.41 20.45 -9.17
C TYR A 97 -6.71 19.09 -9.09
N SER A 98 -5.90 18.90 -8.05
CA SER A 98 -5.43 17.58 -7.65
C SER A 98 -6.31 17.06 -6.52
N LYS A 99 -7.11 16.04 -6.80
CA LYS A 99 -7.88 15.32 -5.79
C LYS A 99 -6.99 14.48 -4.89
N THR A 100 -5.90 13.93 -5.43
CA THR A 100 -4.90 13.16 -4.68
C THR A 100 -4.28 13.96 -3.54
N LEU A 101 -4.03 15.25 -3.74
CA LEU A 101 -3.53 16.17 -2.71
C LEU A 101 -4.61 17.05 -2.09
N ASP A 102 -5.83 16.99 -2.63
CA ASP A 102 -6.94 17.88 -2.30
C ASP A 102 -6.54 19.37 -2.41
N LEU A 103 -5.92 19.72 -3.55
CA LEU A 103 -5.26 21.00 -3.77
C LEU A 103 -5.62 21.62 -5.14
N ALA A 104 -6.01 22.89 -5.15
CA ALA A 104 -6.17 23.66 -6.38
C ALA A 104 -4.81 24.04 -6.99
N ILE A 105 -4.67 23.83 -8.29
CA ILE A 105 -3.49 24.18 -9.06
C ILE A 105 -3.81 25.48 -9.80
N ASP A 106 -3.10 26.54 -9.43
CA ASP A 106 -3.41 27.86 -9.93
C ASP A 106 -2.82 28.10 -11.35
N LYS A 107 -3.24 29.22 -11.94
CA LYS A 107 -2.73 29.66 -13.26
C LYS A 107 -1.27 30.11 -13.21
N SER A 108 -0.73 30.42 -12.02
CA SER A 108 0.66 30.85 -11.87
C SER A 108 1.61 29.68 -12.09
N ILE A 109 1.27 28.48 -11.61
CA ILE A 109 1.98 27.23 -11.87
C ILE A 109 2.02 26.94 -13.38
N ALA A 110 0.88 27.05 -14.07
CA ALA A 110 0.82 26.87 -15.53
C ALA A 110 1.74 27.85 -16.27
N GLN A 111 1.86 29.09 -15.80
CA GLN A 111 2.76 30.08 -16.39
C GLN A 111 4.22 29.75 -16.12
N ARG A 112 4.56 29.29 -14.91
CA ARG A 112 5.93 28.86 -14.56
C ARG A 112 6.38 27.71 -15.45
N ILE A 113 5.51 26.72 -15.68
CA ILE A 113 5.80 25.59 -16.57
C ILE A 113 6.07 26.07 -18.00
N ARG A 114 5.25 27.01 -18.53
CA ARG A 114 5.49 27.62 -19.85
C ARG A 114 6.83 28.37 -19.93
N ASN A 115 7.30 28.91 -18.81
CA ASN A 115 8.56 29.65 -18.76
C ASN A 115 9.80 28.72 -18.64
N LEU A 116 9.62 27.42 -18.41
CA LEU A 116 10.74 26.45 -18.34
C LEU A 116 11.37 26.22 -19.73
N SER A 117 10.58 26.27 -20.80
CA SER A 117 11.06 26.12 -22.17
C SER A 117 10.08 26.70 -23.18
N GLU A 118 10.60 27.37 -24.23
CA GLU A 118 9.80 27.96 -25.31
C GLU A 118 9.01 26.91 -26.10
N ASN A 119 9.42 25.64 -26.04
CA ASN A 119 8.82 24.54 -26.80
C ASN A 119 7.69 23.82 -26.03
N VAL A 120 7.35 24.27 -24.82
CA VAL A 120 6.31 23.66 -23.98
C VAL A 120 4.96 24.35 -24.16
N LYS A 121 3.94 23.57 -24.51
CA LYS A 121 2.54 24.01 -24.53
C LYS A 121 1.80 23.46 -23.32
N VAL A 122 1.30 24.33 -22.45
CA VAL A 122 0.49 23.93 -21.29
C VAL A 122 -0.99 24.12 -21.61
N VAL A 123 -1.77 23.03 -21.48
CA VAL A 123 -3.23 22.99 -21.61
C VAL A 123 -3.83 22.73 -20.24
N VAL A 124 -4.61 23.67 -19.74
CA VAL A 124 -5.31 23.51 -18.45
C VAL A 124 -6.58 22.68 -18.67
N THR A 125 -6.87 21.73 -17.78
CA THR A 125 -8.01 20.81 -17.88
C THR A 125 -8.82 20.76 -16.58
N GLU A 126 -10.13 20.54 -16.69
CA GLU A 126 -11.05 20.33 -15.57
C GLU A 126 -11.04 18.88 -15.05
N ASN A 127 -10.30 17.99 -15.71
CA ASN A 127 -10.19 16.61 -15.26
C ASN A 127 -9.23 16.52 -14.06
N ASP A 128 -9.77 16.29 -12.87
CA ASP A 128 -9.00 16.17 -11.63
C ASP A 128 -7.86 15.15 -11.75
N ASP A 129 -6.72 15.47 -11.14
CA ASP A 129 -5.50 14.67 -11.14
C ASP A 129 -4.87 14.38 -12.52
N PHE A 130 -5.49 14.78 -13.63
CA PHE A 130 -5.02 14.50 -14.99
C PHE A 130 -3.80 15.34 -15.37
N LEU A 131 -2.62 14.91 -14.91
CA LEU A 131 -1.33 15.50 -15.26
C LEU A 131 -0.61 14.61 -16.28
N MET A 132 -0.58 15.04 -17.53
CA MET A 132 -0.08 14.23 -18.64
C MET A 132 0.88 15.00 -19.53
N ALA A 133 1.93 14.34 -20.00
CA ALA A 133 2.86 14.87 -21.01
C ALA A 133 2.67 14.14 -22.34
N GLU A 134 2.27 14.86 -23.38
CA GLU A 134 2.26 14.38 -24.77
C GLU A 134 3.60 14.75 -25.41
N THR A 135 4.36 13.73 -25.76
CA THR A 135 5.69 13.77 -26.39
C THR A 135 5.62 13.17 -27.80
N GLU A 136 6.69 13.25 -28.58
CA GLU A 136 6.80 12.58 -29.89
C GLU A 136 6.68 11.04 -29.77
N ASN A 137 7.05 10.46 -28.63
CA ASN A 137 7.04 9.02 -28.37
C ASN A 137 5.70 8.52 -27.79
N GLY A 138 4.76 9.43 -27.50
CA GLY A 138 3.46 9.11 -26.93
C GLY A 138 3.13 9.92 -25.68
N MET A 139 2.11 9.46 -24.96
CA MET A 139 1.57 10.12 -23.78
C MET A 139 2.11 9.46 -22.51
N VAL A 140 2.65 10.27 -21.61
CA VAL A 140 3.20 9.87 -20.31
C VAL A 140 2.28 10.39 -19.21
N ASP A 141 1.82 9.48 -18.35
CA ASP A 141 1.04 9.82 -17.16
C ASP A 141 1.98 10.23 -16.03
N MET A 142 1.84 11.48 -15.58
CA MET A 142 2.65 12.07 -14.52
C MET A 142 1.78 12.46 -13.32
N SER A 143 0.54 11.95 -13.26
CA SER A 143 -0.42 12.22 -12.19
C SER A 143 0.15 11.88 -10.83
N MET A 144 -0.18 12.70 -9.83
CA MET A 144 0.29 12.50 -8.45
C MET A 144 -0.13 11.12 -7.90
N SER A 145 -1.30 10.64 -8.31
CA SER A 145 -1.79 9.31 -8.00
C SER A 145 -0.86 8.21 -8.52
N VAL A 146 -0.44 8.28 -9.79
CA VAL A 146 0.47 7.31 -10.41
C VAL A 146 1.83 7.33 -9.75
N GLN A 147 2.39 8.51 -9.48
CA GLN A 147 3.69 8.63 -8.80
C GLN A 147 3.65 8.04 -7.39
N LEU A 148 2.58 8.28 -6.64
CA LEU A 148 2.41 7.71 -5.30
C LEU A 148 2.21 6.19 -5.34
N SER A 149 1.44 5.68 -6.31
CA SER A 149 1.25 4.23 -6.49
C SER A 149 2.56 3.53 -6.82
N GLN A 150 3.38 4.09 -7.72
CA GLN A 150 4.71 3.54 -8.03
C GLN A 150 5.63 3.53 -6.81
N LEU A 151 5.59 4.60 -6.00
CA LEU A 151 6.38 4.66 -4.76
C LEU A 151 5.87 3.62 -3.73
N GLN A 152 4.57 3.38 -3.68
CA GLN A 152 3.98 2.34 -2.82
C GLN A 152 4.42 0.95 -3.24
N GLU A 153 4.35 0.63 -4.54
CA GLU A 153 4.81 -0.64 -5.08
C GLU A 153 6.30 -0.88 -4.76
N ALA A 154 7.15 0.12 -4.98
CA ALA A 154 8.58 0.01 -4.67
C ALA A 154 8.86 -0.22 -3.18
N VAL A 155 8.08 0.41 -2.29
CA VAL A 155 8.19 0.18 -0.84
C VAL A 155 7.73 -1.23 -0.48
N GLU A 156 6.61 -1.70 -1.04
CA GLU A 156 6.08 -3.05 -0.81
C GLU A 156 7.06 -4.13 -1.31
N GLU A 157 7.67 -3.94 -2.48
CA GLU A 157 8.72 -4.82 -3.00
C GLU A 157 9.93 -4.92 -2.05
N ALA A 158 10.43 -3.79 -1.56
CA ALA A 158 11.54 -3.76 -0.61
C ALA A 158 11.20 -4.48 0.72
N PHE A 159 9.95 -4.37 1.17
CA PHE A 159 9.47 -5.11 2.35
C PHE A 159 9.42 -6.62 2.10
N LEU A 160 8.99 -7.06 0.92
CA LEU A 160 8.96 -8.47 0.55
C LEU A 160 10.38 -9.06 0.47
N GLU A 161 11.33 -8.33 -0.10
CA GLU A 161 12.74 -8.75 -0.14
C GLU A 161 13.33 -8.90 1.26
N THR A 162 12.97 -8.04 2.20
CA THR A 162 13.43 -8.14 3.60
C THR A 162 12.89 -9.42 4.25
N LYS A 163 11.59 -9.73 4.08
CA LYS A 163 10.97 -10.95 4.62
C LYS A 163 11.50 -12.25 4.02
N LEU A 164 12.07 -12.22 2.80
CA LEU A 164 12.68 -13.38 2.15
C LEU A 164 14.12 -13.64 2.62
N ASN A 165 14.76 -12.62 3.19
CA ASN A 165 16.16 -12.67 3.63
C ASN A 165 16.33 -12.87 5.15
N ASP A 166 15.24 -12.77 5.92
CA ASP A 166 15.14 -13.09 7.36
C ASP A 166 14.62 -14.52 7.60
#